data_AF-A0A7C5J691-F1
#
_entry.id   AF-A0A7C5J691-F1
#
_cell.length_a   1.000
_cell.length_b   1.000
_cell.length_c   1.000
_cell.angle_alpha   90.00
_cell.angle_beta   90.00
_cell.angle_gamma   90.00
#
_symmetry.space_group_name_H-M   'P 1'
#
loop_
_entity.id
_entity.type
_entity.pdbx_description
1 polymer ?
#
loop_
_entity_poly.entity_id
_entity_poly.type
_entity_poly.pdbx_seq_one_letter_code
_entity_poly.pdbx_strand_id
1 'polypeptide(L)'
;MSETTTIYPEDLPPEDDPEVVELVDRWVAEAKVGQRPLRALAVALVCLLIGVVIWGELNRLSEFRMPWLLMAASAVVLGVLLGFPYRFVGRLFDWPWAVLAGALAVLMAVAGDLHAVALISSRDPAVGWSDAIAAIDLGTFLGARTPLDWLVAGLAGAGAFAGARPAMDRRQLRMEARIAIHLEDLEREEAEFDETEQG
;
A
#
# COMPACT_ATOMS: atom_id res chain seq x y z
N MET A 1 -40.37 14.64 -1.54
CA MET A 1 -39.66 13.53 -2.19
C MET A 1 -38.47 14.18 -2.86
N SER A 2 -37.23 13.86 -2.49
CA SER A 2 -36.06 14.40 -3.20
C SER A 2 -36.07 13.79 -4.59
N GLU A 3 -36.21 14.63 -5.62
CA GLU A 3 -35.96 14.21 -6.99
C GLU A 3 -34.51 13.76 -7.09
N THR A 4 -34.31 12.59 -7.67
CA THR A 4 -32.96 12.05 -7.86
C THR A 4 -32.44 12.65 -9.16
N THR A 5 -31.68 13.74 -9.07
CA THR A 5 -31.04 14.37 -10.23
C THR A 5 -30.08 13.36 -10.87
N THR A 6 -30.39 12.95 -12.10
CA THR A 6 -29.54 12.03 -12.87
C THR A 6 -28.53 12.88 -13.63
N ILE A 7 -27.26 12.76 -13.28
CA ILE A 7 -26.16 13.50 -13.92
C ILE A 7 -25.64 12.68 -15.10
N TYR A 8 -25.66 13.25 -16.31
CA TYR A 8 -25.11 12.58 -17.48
C TYR A 8 -23.65 13.01 -17.74
N PRO A 9 -22.80 12.13 -18.28
CA PRO A 9 -21.39 12.46 -18.55
C PRO A 9 -21.18 13.65 -19.48
N GLU A 10 -22.13 13.91 -20.37
CA GLU A 10 -22.17 15.02 -21.31
C GLU A 10 -22.46 16.38 -20.65
N ASP A 11 -23.10 16.40 -19.48
CA ASP A 11 -23.42 17.63 -18.73
C ASP A 11 -22.24 18.11 -17.88
N LEU A 12 -21.23 17.25 -17.70
CA LEU A 12 -20.06 17.52 -16.89
C LEU A 12 -19.03 18.38 -17.64
N PRO A 13 -18.35 19.32 -16.97
CA PRO A 13 -17.28 20.12 -17.59
C PRO A 13 -16.19 19.22 -18.18
N PRO A 14 -15.45 19.65 -19.21
CA PRO A 14 -14.39 18.84 -19.80
C PRO A 14 -13.29 18.48 -18.78
N GLU A 15 -12.59 17.35 -18.98
CA GLU A 15 -11.55 16.91 -18.03
C GLU A 15 -10.38 17.89 -17.88
N ASP A 16 -10.13 18.70 -18.90
CA ASP A 16 -9.06 19.70 -18.95
C ASP A 16 -9.56 21.13 -18.64
N ASP A 17 -10.78 21.26 -18.12
CA ASP A 17 -11.31 22.54 -17.65
C ASP A 17 -10.38 23.12 -16.55
N PRO A 18 -9.99 24.41 -16.63
CA PRO A 18 -9.09 25.02 -15.65
C PRO A 18 -9.63 24.92 -14.21
N GLU A 19 -10.94 25.00 -14.01
CA GLU A 19 -11.55 24.90 -12.67
C GLU A 19 -11.45 23.47 -12.12
N VAL A 20 -11.68 22.45 -12.97
CA VAL A 20 -11.49 21.04 -12.61
C VAL A 20 -10.04 20.78 -12.23
N VAL A 21 -9.09 21.30 -13.01
CA VAL A 21 -7.65 21.13 -12.74
C VAL A 21 -7.25 21.80 -11.43
N GLU A 22 -7.69 23.04 -11.19
CA GLU A 22 -7.39 23.78 -9.96
C GLU A 22 -7.99 23.09 -8.73
N LEU A 23 -9.23 22.61 -8.82
CA LEU A 23 -9.90 21.88 -7.75
C LEU A 23 -9.15 20.59 -7.39
N VAL A 24 -8.76 19.81 -8.40
CA VAL A 24 -7.97 18.58 -8.20
C VAL A 24 -6.61 18.89 -7.57
N ASP A 25 -5.92 19.92 -8.05
CA ASP A 25 -4.61 20.30 -7.51
C ASP A 25 -4.72 20.76 -6.05
N ARG A 26 -5.79 21.49 -5.69
CA ARG A 26 -6.11 21.86 -4.31
C ARG A 26 -6.34 20.63 -3.43
N TRP A 27 -7.19 19.69 -3.86
CA TRP A 27 -7.42 18.44 -3.11
C TRP A 27 -6.15 17.61 -2.92
N VAL A 28 -5.31 17.53 -3.96
CA VAL A 28 -4.01 16.85 -3.87
C VAL A 28 -3.09 17.56 -2.88
N ALA A 29 -3.05 18.89 -2.90
CA ALA A 29 -2.24 19.67 -1.95
C ALA A 29 -2.71 19.45 -0.51
N GLU A 30 -4.02 19.49 -0.26
CA GLU A 30 -4.61 19.22 1.06
C GLU A 30 -4.30 17.79 1.53
N ALA A 31 -4.45 16.79 0.67
CA ALA A 31 -4.12 15.40 0.97
C ALA A 31 -2.62 15.25 1.32
N LYS A 32 -1.73 15.96 0.62
CA LYS A 32 -0.29 15.96 0.91
C LYS A 32 0.04 16.60 2.26
N VAL A 33 -0.60 17.71 2.62
CA VAL A 33 -0.45 18.35 3.93
C VAL A 33 -0.89 17.40 5.06
N GLY A 34 -1.90 16.57 4.81
CA GLY A 34 -2.40 15.58 5.76
C GLY A 34 -1.49 14.36 5.98
N GLN A 35 -0.44 14.17 5.17
CA GLN A 35 0.44 12.99 5.25
C GLN A 35 1.25 12.99 6.55
N ARG A 36 1.40 11.79 7.12
CA ARG A 36 2.15 11.54 8.35
C ARG A 36 3.23 10.49 8.10
N PRO A 37 4.27 10.80 7.29
CA PRO A 37 5.23 9.80 6.82
C PRO A 37 6.02 9.15 7.96
N LEU A 38 6.34 9.89 9.02
CA LEU A 38 7.02 9.32 10.20
C LEU A 38 6.16 8.28 10.93
N ARG A 39 4.84 8.49 11.01
CA ARG A 39 3.93 7.50 11.61
C ARG A 39 3.79 6.28 10.72
N ALA A 40 3.73 6.50 9.40
CA ALA A 40 3.75 5.42 8.43
C ALA A 40 5.00 4.56 8.62
N LEU A 41 6.19 5.18 8.66
CA LEU A 41 7.46 4.49 8.81
C LEU A 41 7.54 3.70 10.13
N ALA A 42 7.06 4.28 11.23
CA ALA A 42 7.01 3.58 12.52
C ALA A 42 6.13 2.33 12.46
N VAL A 43 4.95 2.43 11.84
CA VAL A 43 4.06 1.27 11.64
C VAL A 43 4.69 0.25 10.70
N ALA A 44 5.29 0.69 9.59
CA ALA A 44 6.01 -0.19 8.67
C ALA A 44 7.12 -0.97 9.38
N LEU A 45 7.89 -0.33 10.26
CA LEU A 45 8.94 -1.00 11.02
C LEU A 45 8.36 -2.08 11.95
N VAL A 46 7.28 -1.79 12.66
CA VAL A 46 6.61 -2.76 13.53
C VAL A 46 6.05 -3.93 12.69
N CYS A 47 5.34 -3.63 11.60
CA CYS A 47 4.80 -4.65 10.69
C CYS A 47 5.91 -5.50 10.06
N LEU A 48 7.05 -4.88 9.69
CA LEU A 48 8.21 -5.58 9.14
C LEU A 48 8.79 -6.56 10.16
N LEU A 49 8.99 -6.14 11.42
CA LEU A 49 9.51 -7.03 12.47
C LEU A 49 8.56 -8.21 12.74
N ILE A 50 7.26 -7.94 12.85
CA ILE A 50 6.23 -8.98 13.01
C ILE A 50 6.24 -9.92 11.81
N GLY A 51 6.30 -9.37 10.59
CA GLY A 51 6.30 -10.12 9.35
C GLY A 51 7.54 -11.00 9.19
N VAL A 52 8.73 -10.53 9.58
CA VAL A 52 9.97 -11.32 9.61
C VAL A 52 9.81 -12.54 10.51
N VAL A 53 9.25 -12.36 11.71
CA VAL A 53 9.01 -13.47 12.65
C VAL A 53 7.98 -14.44 12.10
N ILE A 54 6.83 -13.96 11.64
CA ILE A 54 5.76 -14.82 11.10
C ILE A 54 6.26 -15.61 9.87
N TRP A 55 6.92 -14.93 8.94
CA TRP A 55 7.46 -15.57 7.73
C TRP A 55 8.55 -16.58 8.07
N GLY A 56 9.48 -16.21 8.96
CA GLY A 56 10.54 -17.10 9.40
C GLY A 56 10.01 -18.34 10.13
N GLU A 57 9.02 -18.19 11.00
CA GLU A 57 8.34 -19.30 11.66
C GLU A 57 7.57 -20.19 10.68
N LEU A 58 6.88 -19.62 9.70
CA LEU A 58 6.22 -20.39 8.64
C LEU A 58 7.21 -21.26 7.85
N ASN A 59 8.36 -20.69 7.47
CA ASN A 59 9.40 -21.43 6.76
C ASN A 59 10.06 -22.49 7.64
N ARG A 60 10.29 -22.19 8.92
CA ARG A 60 10.81 -23.15 9.90
C ARG A 60 9.84 -24.33 10.10
N LEU A 61 8.56 -24.05 10.32
CA LEU A 61 7.52 -25.06 10.56
C LEU A 61 7.28 -25.95 9.35
N SER A 62 7.41 -25.38 8.15
CA SER A 62 7.28 -26.13 6.91
C SER A 62 8.57 -26.80 6.44
N GLU A 63 9.69 -26.61 7.14
CA GLU A 63 11.03 -27.06 6.72
C GLU A 63 11.38 -26.59 5.29
N PHE A 64 10.90 -25.41 4.89
CA PHE A 64 10.97 -24.90 3.50
C PHE A 64 10.32 -25.79 2.44
N ARG A 65 9.37 -26.66 2.84
CA ARG A 65 8.64 -27.58 1.94
C ARG A 65 7.23 -27.11 1.61
N MET A 66 6.91 -25.84 1.85
CA MET A 66 5.61 -25.30 1.46
C MET A 66 5.39 -25.45 -0.05
N PRO A 67 4.22 -25.95 -0.49
CA PRO A 67 3.90 -25.94 -1.91
C PRO A 67 3.89 -24.50 -2.41
N TRP A 68 4.40 -24.29 -3.64
CA TRP A 68 4.67 -22.95 -4.16
C TRP A 68 3.46 -22.01 -4.11
N LEU A 69 2.25 -22.53 -4.36
CA LEU A 69 0.99 -21.77 -4.29
C LEU A 69 0.73 -21.21 -2.89
N LEU A 70 0.95 -22.02 -1.86
CA LEU A 70 0.75 -21.59 -0.47
C LEU A 70 1.79 -20.56 -0.07
N MET A 71 3.03 -20.74 -0.51
CA MET A 71 4.13 -19.80 -0.27
C MET A 71 3.83 -18.44 -0.93
N ALA A 72 3.40 -18.45 -2.19
CA ALA A 72 2.96 -17.27 -2.93
C ALA A 72 1.77 -16.56 -2.27
N ALA A 73 0.72 -17.30 -1.90
CA ALA A 73 -0.45 -16.73 -1.24
C ALA A 73 -0.10 -16.09 0.11
N SER A 74 0.71 -16.78 0.93
CA SER A 74 1.15 -16.28 2.24
C SER A 74 2.00 -15.02 2.10
N ALA A 75 2.91 -14.98 1.12
CA ALA A 75 3.71 -13.81 0.80
C ALA A 75 2.83 -12.60 0.43
N VAL A 76 1.85 -12.79 -0.46
CA VAL A 76 0.89 -11.72 -0.84
C VAL A 76 0.10 -11.23 0.38
N VAL A 77 -0.43 -12.14 1.20
CA VAL A 77 -1.20 -11.79 2.39
C VAL A 77 -0.37 -10.98 3.38
N LEU A 78 0.85 -11.43 3.69
CA LEU A 78 1.76 -10.67 4.58
C LEU A 78 2.15 -9.32 3.98
N GLY A 79 2.36 -9.27 2.66
CA GLY A 79 2.56 -8.03 1.93
C GLY A 79 1.40 -7.05 2.16
N VAL A 80 0.17 -7.46 1.89
CA VAL A 80 -1.03 -6.63 2.09
C VAL A 80 -1.14 -6.18 3.55
N LEU A 81 -0.89 -7.06 4.51
CA LEU A 81 -0.91 -6.75 5.94
C LEU A 81 0.18 -5.75 6.36
N LEU A 82 1.27 -5.63 5.61
CA LEU A 82 2.26 -4.57 5.79
C LEU A 82 1.82 -3.26 5.12
N GLY A 83 1.36 -3.34 3.87
CA GLY A 83 1.02 -2.18 3.05
C GLY A 83 -0.21 -1.40 3.54
N PHE A 84 -1.25 -2.11 3.97
CA PHE A 84 -2.51 -1.51 4.41
C PHE A 84 -2.39 -0.61 5.65
N PRO A 85 -1.85 -1.08 6.81
CA PRO A 85 -1.73 -0.24 7.99
C PRO A 85 -0.71 0.90 7.79
N TYR A 86 0.35 0.64 7.02
CA TYR A 86 1.33 1.64 6.62
C TYR A 86 0.67 2.84 5.93
N ARG A 87 -0.20 2.56 4.95
CA ARG A 87 -1.01 3.56 4.28
C ARG A 87 -2.01 4.23 5.20
N PHE A 88 -2.81 3.44 5.91
CA PHE A 88 -3.94 3.93 6.70
C PHE A 88 -3.49 4.91 7.80
N VAL A 89 -2.47 4.53 8.56
CA VAL A 89 -1.94 5.36 9.66
C VAL A 89 -1.16 6.56 9.12
N GLY A 90 -0.45 6.37 8.01
CA GLY A 90 0.33 7.41 7.35
C GLY A 90 -0.50 8.43 6.56
N ARG A 91 -1.76 8.10 6.24
CA ARG A 91 -2.59 8.85 5.28
C ARG A 91 -1.86 9.11 3.96
N LEU A 92 -1.12 8.11 3.48
CA LEU A 92 -0.22 8.27 2.35
C LEU A 92 -1.02 8.37 1.05
N PHE A 93 -0.81 9.45 0.32
CA PHE A 93 -1.51 9.72 -0.92
C PHE A 93 -0.68 9.37 -2.16
N ASP A 94 0.65 9.50 -2.09
CA ASP A 94 1.50 9.38 -3.27
C ASP A 94 2.00 7.94 -3.55
N TRP A 95 2.19 7.64 -4.83
CA TRP A 95 2.70 6.36 -5.33
C TRP A 95 4.10 5.95 -4.82
N PRO A 96 5.08 6.85 -4.61
CA PRO A 96 6.39 6.50 -4.05
C PRO A 96 6.28 5.81 -2.68
N TRP A 97 5.27 6.14 -1.88
CA TRP A 97 5.05 5.46 -0.60
C TRP A 97 4.61 4.02 -0.79
N ALA A 98 3.77 3.73 -1.78
CA ALA A 98 3.38 2.36 -2.12
C ALA A 98 4.59 1.56 -2.64
N VAL A 99 5.46 2.17 -3.44
CA VAL A 99 6.72 1.55 -3.89
C VAL A 99 7.63 1.23 -2.70
N LEU A 100 7.76 2.16 -1.74
CA LEU A 100 8.54 1.93 -0.52
C LEU A 100 7.96 0.77 0.31
N ALA A 101 6.63 0.69 0.47
CA ALA A 101 5.98 -0.45 1.14
C ALA A 101 6.31 -1.78 0.44
N GLY A 102 6.30 -1.79 -0.89
CA GLY A 102 6.71 -2.95 -1.69
C GLY A 102 8.16 -3.36 -1.42
N ALA A 103 9.08 -2.40 -1.44
CA ALA A 103 10.50 -2.67 -1.13
C ALA A 103 10.69 -3.20 0.30
N LEU A 104 9.99 -2.64 1.27
CA LEU A 104 10.03 -3.11 2.66
C LEU A 104 9.48 -4.54 2.81
N ALA A 105 8.45 -4.91 2.06
CA ALA A 105 7.92 -6.28 2.08
C ALA A 105 8.86 -7.29 1.42
N VAL A 106 9.60 -6.91 0.37
CA VAL A 106 10.68 -7.72 -0.19
C VAL A 106 11.77 -7.95 0.87
N LEU A 107 12.19 -6.88 1.55
CA LEU A 107 13.17 -6.96 2.64
C LEU A 107 12.67 -7.84 3.79
N MET A 108 11.40 -7.73 4.17
CA MET A 108 10.76 -8.56 5.18
C MET A 108 10.81 -10.04 4.81
N ALA A 109 10.51 -10.41 3.56
CA ALA A 109 10.57 -11.80 3.10
C ALA A 109 12.01 -12.35 3.16
N VAL A 110 12.98 -11.58 2.64
CA VAL A 110 14.40 -11.97 2.66
C VAL A 110 14.93 -12.10 4.10
N ALA A 111 14.59 -11.14 4.97
CA ALA A 111 14.99 -11.17 6.37
C ALA A 111 14.29 -12.30 7.15
N GLY A 112 13.04 -12.64 6.81
CA GLY A 112 12.35 -13.78 7.40
C GLY A 112 12.97 -15.12 6.98
N ASP A 113 13.44 -15.25 5.73
CA ASP A 113 14.20 -16.44 5.31
C ASP A 113 15.52 -16.56 6.06
N LEU A 114 16.23 -15.45 6.25
CA LEU A 114 17.46 -15.40 7.05
C LEU A 114 17.18 -15.81 8.51
N HIS A 115 16.07 -15.31 9.08
CA HIS A 115 15.62 -15.66 10.42
C HIS A 115 15.32 -17.16 10.55
N ALA A 116 14.64 -17.75 9.56
CA ALA A 116 14.35 -19.18 9.53
C ALA A 116 15.63 -20.03 9.49
N VAL A 117 16.62 -19.65 8.69
CA VAL A 117 17.92 -20.33 8.64
C VAL A 117 18.61 -20.28 10.01
N ALA A 118 18.67 -19.10 10.64
CA ALA A 118 19.26 -18.96 11.97
C ALA A 118 18.55 -19.81 13.04
N LEU A 119 17.22 -19.90 12.99
CA LEU A 119 16.44 -20.75 13.89
C LEU A 119 16.70 -22.25 13.68
N ILE A 120 16.98 -22.68 12.45
CA ILE A 120 17.32 -24.08 12.17
C ILE A 120 18.74 -24.38 12.65
N SER A 121 19.69 -23.47 12.40
CA SER A 121 21.09 -23.61 12.84
C SER A 121 21.26 -23.62 14.36
N SER A 122 20.40 -22.90 15.08
CA SER A 122 20.37 -22.88 16.55
C SER A 122 19.61 -24.06 17.19
N ARG A 123 19.22 -25.08 16.40
CA ARG A 123 18.73 -26.36 16.97
C ARG A 123 19.83 -27.15 17.66
N ASP A 124 21.09 -26.88 17.33
CA ASP A 124 22.22 -27.39 18.12
C ASP A 124 22.26 -26.62 19.46
N PRO A 125 22.07 -27.29 20.61
CA PRO A 125 22.08 -26.64 21.91
C PRO A 125 23.42 -25.97 22.25
N ALA A 126 24.49 -26.26 21.51
CA ALA A 126 25.77 -25.59 21.64
C ALA A 126 25.86 -24.23 20.91
N VAL A 127 24.89 -23.89 20.05
CA VAL A 127 24.90 -22.68 19.22
C VAL A 127 23.74 -21.77 19.59
N GLY A 128 24.04 -20.63 20.21
CA GLY A 128 23.05 -19.59 20.50
C GLY A 128 22.50 -18.96 19.22
N TRP A 129 21.27 -18.43 19.27
CA TRP A 129 20.64 -17.77 18.12
C TRP A 129 21.43 -16.56 17.60
N SER A 130 22.04 -15.77 18.50
CA SER A 130 22.92 -14.65 18.12
C SER A 130 24.15 -15.11 17.37
N ASP A 131 24.74 -16.23 17.80
CA ASP A 131 25.94 -16.79 17.20
C ASP A 131 25.61 -17.40 15.84
N ALA A 132 24.44 -18.04 15.73
CA ALA A 132 23.91 -18.53 14.46
C ALA A 132 23.73 -17.41 13.43
N ILE A 133 23.18 -16.24 13.82
CA ILE A 133 23.05 -15.09 12.91
C ILE A 133 24.40 -14.52 12.53
N ALA A 134 25.30 -14.33 13.52
CA ALA A 134 26.62 -13.76 13.27
C ALA A 134 27.48 -14.65 12.36
N ALA A 135 27.24 -15.96 12.36
CA ALA A 135 27.92 -16.92 11.51
C ALA A 135 27.39 -16.96 10.06
N ILE A 136 26.25 -16.34 9.77
CA ILE A 136 25.71 -16.33 8.40
C ILE A 136 26.45 -15.27 7.57
N ASP A 137 27.19 -15.74 6.57
CA ASP A 137 27.68 -14.88 5.51
C ASP A 137 26.53 -14.42 4.60
N LEU A 138 26.23 -13.13 4.64
CA LEU A 138 25.12 -12.55 3.87
C LEU A 138 25.33 -12.70 2.35
N GLY A 139 26.58 -12.67 1.88
CA GLY A 139 26.89 -12.86 0.46
C GLY A 139 26.52 -14.26 -0.03
N THR A 140 26.94 -15.28 0.72
CA THR A 140 26.58 -16.68 0.45
C THR A 140 25.07 -16.91 0.58
N PHE A 141 24.43 -16.33 1.59
CA PHE A 141 22.97 -16.43 1.76
C PHE A 141 22.21 -15.88 0.56
N LEU A 142 22.54 -14.66 0.12
CA LEU A 142 21.89 -14.03 -1.03
C LEU A 142 22.20 -14.77 -2.34
N GLY A 143 23.42 -15.29 -2.50
CA GLY A 143 23.84 -16.07 -3.66
C GLY A 143 23.21 -17.46 -3.75
N ALA A 144 22.81 -18.04 -2.61
CA ALA A 144 22.15 -19.34 -2.54
C ALA A 144 20.64 -19.29 -2.84
N ARG A 145 20.03 -18.10 -2.88
CA ARG A 145 18.59 -17.94 -3.19
C ARG A 145 18.29 -18.35 -4.62
N THR A 146 17.26 -19.16 -4.77
CA THR A 146 16.75 -19.56 -6.08
C THR A 146 15.93 -18.43 -6.72
N PRO A 147 15.73 -18.45 -8.06
CA PRO A 147 14.83 -17.51 -8.72
C PRO A 147 13.40 -17.53 -8.15
N LEU A 148 12.93 -18.69 -7.66
CA LEU A 148 11.62 -18.82 -7.05
C LEU A 148 11.52 -18.02 -5.74
N ASP A 149 12.59 -17.99 -4.95
CA ASP A 149 12.63 -17.25 -3.68
C ASP A 149 12.54 -15.74 -3.91
N TRP A 150 13.12 -15.25 -5.01
CA TRP A 150 12.98 -13.87 -5.45
C TRP A 150 11.59 -13.55 -5.98
N LEU A 151 10.98 -14.48 -6.71
CA LEU A 151 9.61 -14.33 -7.17
C LEU A 151 8.64 -14.23 -5.99
N VAL A 152 8.79 -15.07 -4.97
CA VAL A 152 7.95 -15.01 -3.76
C VAL A 152 8.16 -13.73 -2.97
N ALA A 153 9.41 -13.29 -2.78
CA ALA A 153 9.67 -11.99 -2.16
C ALA A 153 9.04 -10.85 -2.98
N GLY A 154 9.10 -10.93 -4.30
CA GLY A 154 8.44 -10.00 -5.22
C GLY A 154 6.91 -9.99 -5.08
N LEU A 155 6.29 -11.15 -4.86
CA LEU A 155 4.85 -11.25 -4.60
C LEU A 155 4.45 -10.61 -3.25
N ALA A 156 5.28 -10.74 -2.22
CA ALA A 156 5.10 -9.97 -0.98
C ALA A 156 5.18 -8.47 -1.25
N GLY A 157 6.17 -8.04 -2.06
CA GLY A 157 6.28 -6.66 -2.53
C GLY A 157 5.04 -6.18 -3.27
N ALA A 158 4.51 -6.98 -4.20
CA ALA A 158 3.30 -6.65 -4.95
C ALA A 158 2.07 -6.55 -4.05
N GLY A 159 1.92 -7.44 -3.06
CA GLY A 159 0.87 -7.39 -2.06
C GLY A 159 0.93 -6.10 -1.22
N ALA A 160 2.12 -5.74 -0.74
CA ALA A 160 2.30 -4.52 0.05
C ALA A 160 2.06 -3.26 -0.76
N PHE A 161 2.55 -3.24 -1.99
CA PHE A 161 2.27 -2.16 -2.92
C PHE A 161 0.77 -2.01 -3.19
N ALA A 162 0.06 -3.11 -3.44
CA ALA A 162 -1.38 -3.10 -3.64
C ALA A 162 -2.13 -2.60 -2.38
N GLY A 163 -1.74 -3.06 -1.19
CA GLY A 163 -2.32 -2.61 0.08
C GLY A 163 -2.01 -1.14 0.41
N ALA A 164 -0.89 -0.61 -0.11
CA ALA A 164 -0.47 0.77 0.12
C ALA A 164 -0.93 1.77 -0.96
N ARG A 165 -1.48 1.28 -2.08
CA ARG A 165 -1.89 2.10 -3.22
C ARG A 165 -2.92 3.18 -2.86
N PRO A 166 -2.87 4.37 -3.49
CA PRO A 166 -3.88 5.42 -3.38
C PRO A 166 -5.29 4.83 -3.59
N ALA A 167 -6.24 5.25 -2.76
CA ALA A 167 -7.64 4.85 -2.88
C ALA A 167 -8.27 5.46 -4.15
N MET A 168 -7.78 6.63 -4.55
CA MET A 168 -8.18 7.30 -5.78
C MET A 168 -6.99 7.69 -6.65
N ASP A 169 -7.11 7.38 -7.93
CA ASP A 169 -6.20 7.86 -8.97
C ASP A 169 -6.59 9.28 -9.42
N ARG A 170 -5.66 10.01 -10.05
CA ARG A 170 -5.92 11.37 -10.56
C ARG A 170 -7.11 11.42 -11.52
N ARG A 171 -7.33 10.37 -12.31
CA ARG A 171 -8.50 10.28 -13.19
C ARG A 171 -9.82 10.22 -12.40
N GLN A 172 -9.84 9.49 -11.29
CA GLN A 172 -11.02 9.42 -10.42
C GLN A 172 -11.25 10.76 -9.72
N LEU A 173 -10.18 11.41 -9.24
CA LEU A 173 -10.27 12.76 -8.67
C LEU A 173 -10.79 13.79 -9.66
N ARG A 174 -10.38 13.71 -10.93
CA ARG A 174 -10.93 14.56 -11.99
C ARG A 174 -12.43 14.31 -12.20
N MET A 175 -12.85 13.06 -12.22
CA MET A 175 -14.28 12.74 -12.34
C MET A 175 -15.08 13.30 -11.16
N GLU A 176 -14.59 13.16 -9.94
CA GLU A 176 -15.23 13.74 -8.75
C GLU A 176 -15.24 15.26 -8.77
N ALA A 177 -14.16 15.90 -9.21
CA ALA A 177 -14.08 17.34 -9.36
C ALA A 177 -15.09 17.86 -10.40
N ARG A 178 -15.24 17.16 -11.53
CA ARG A 178 -16.24 17.49 -12.55
C ARG A 178 -17.67 17.42 -11.99
N ILE A 179 -17.96 16.38 -11.22
CA ILE A 179 -19.27 16.22 -10.58
C ILE A 179 -19.50 17.34 -9.54
N ALA A 180 -18.49 17.66 -8.72
CA ALA A 180 -18.60 18.69 -7.71
C ALA A 180 -18.87 20.08 -8.30
N ILE A 181 -18.18 20.43 -9.39
CA ILE A 181 -18.40 21.70 -10.09
C ILE A 181 -19.80 21.76 -10.70
N HIS A 182 -20.21 20.70 -11.40
CA HIS A 182 -21.55 20.66 -11.99
C HIS A 182 -22.67 20.77 -10.95
N LEU A 183 -22.50 20.18 -9.76
CA LEU A 183 -23.44 20.34 -8.66
C LEU A 183 -23.48 21.78 -8.13
N GLU A 184 -22.34 22.44 -8.01
CA GLU A 184 -22.25 23.84 -7.58
C GLU A 184 -22.91 24.79 -8.61
N ASP A 185 -22.77 24.50 -9.91
CA ASP A 185 -23.43 25.24 -10.98
C ASP A 185 -24.96 25.09 -10.91
N LEU A 186 -25.48 23.89 -10.70
CA LEU A 186 -26.92 23.65 -10.54
C LEU A 186 -27.48 24.37 -9.31
N GLU A 187 -26.78 24.33 -8.17
CA GLU A 187 -27.18 25.06 -6.96
C GLU A 187 -27.22 26.58 -7.19
N ARG A 188 -26.30 27.09 -8.01
CA ARG A 188 -26.27 28.51 -8.39
C ARG A 188 -27.42 28.90 -9.31
N GLU A 189 -27.72 28.07 -10.31
CA GLU A 189 -28.84 28.28 -11.23
C GLU A 189 -30.19 28.26 -10.49
N GLU A 190 -30.37 27.33 -9.55
CA GLU A 190 -31.56 27.27 -8.70
C GLU A 190 -31.72 28.54 -7.84
N ALA A 191 -30.62 29.03 -7.25
CA ALA A 191 -30.64 30.25 -6.45
C ALA A 191 -30.99 31.49 -7.29
N GLU A 192 -30.43 31.60 -8.50
CA GLU A 192 -30.76 32.70 -9.42
C GLU A 192 -32.23 32.63 -9.89
N PHE A 193 -32.77 31.43 -10.12
CA PHE A 193 -34.17 31.24 -10.48
C PHE A 193 -35.12 31.69 -9.37
N ASP A 194 -34.86 31.27 -8.12
CA ASP A 194 -35.66 31.64 -6.96
C ASP A 194 -35.66 33.15 -6.69
N GLU A 195 -34.54 33.84 -6.92
CA GLU A 195 -34.45 35.30 -6.81
C GLU A 195 -35.29 36.02 -7.88
N THR A 196 -35.36 35.47 -9.10
CA THR A 196 -36.15 36.05 -10.19
C THR A 196 -37.66 35.82 -10.06
N GLU A 197 -38.11 34.73 -9.44
CA GLU A 197 -39.54 34.50 -9.20
C GLU A 197 -40.09 35.34 -8.03
N GLN A 198 -39.23 35.81 -7.12
CA GLN A 198 -39.64 36.61 -5.96
C GLN A 198 -39.64 38.13 -6.20
N GLY A 199 -39.07 38.60 -7.32
CA GLY A 199 -38.99 40.03 -7.71
C GLY A 199 -40.09 40.49 -8.65
#